data_AF-A0A517WVJ6-F1
#
_entry.id   AF-A0A517WVJ6-F1
#
_cell.length_a   1.000
_cell.length_b   1.000
_cell.length_c   1.000
_cell.angle_alpha   90.00
_cell.angle_beta   90.00
_cell.angle_gamma   90.00
#
_symmetry.space_group_name_H-M   'P 1'
#
loop_
_entity.id
_entity.type
_entity.pdbx_description
1 polymer ?
#
loop_
_entity_poly.entity_id
_entity_poly.type
_entity_poly.pdbx_seq_one_letter_code
_entity_poly.pdbx_strand_id
1 'polypeptide(L)'
;MALSELHLNQWANYTGPANWYSLSYPSDWTREEKEGILQLSPAAGNATLTISCHWKSVLPRPQYDAELQIDFDQLFVKHRNIENRGPLAIEHESVGYSGEAIIQKSDSWWKELLRWAPFSQNNWHHWKLWLIREHSIQMVVTFFHDPELYEDLYETVQRILHSIQLSLDPANPPELFANEVLHVAQKKFPLMTSQLIPGFRLKFGESEINLTNFYRSYLTTPEYFEKNITTALATILQINEWGEAQTDPELSQIQDRIMPILLPKESWECHFPNFVGEPWVANLTIMYVVDESNAYWYIHEKLLRKWNISRDELHQIALNNLDRYFDHNQIELICMSKEDGPNMMIQSKPDAYNASQVLSNTFYQQARKFLGSEFLAGVPNRDFLLALSLSQSRIIEQIQHNIANDYLTMDHPLTDQLLVVTADGVSEYCGVS
;
A
#
# COMPACT_ATOMS: atom_id res chain seq x y z
N MET A 1 10.25 43.40 -7.92
CA MET A 1 9.40 42.20 -7.76
C MET A 1 9.78 41.22 -8.83
N ALA A 2 10.60 40.22 -8.49
CA ALA A 2 10.87 38.99 -9.24
C ALA A 2 12.15 38.37 -8.66
N LEU A 3 12.04 37.62 -7.55
CA LEU A 3 13.14 36.84 -6.97
C LEU A 3 12.63 35.76 -5.98
N SER A 4 11.42 35.21 -6.19
CA SER A 4 10.80 34.30 -5.22
C SER A 4 10.28 32.96 -5.76
N GLU A 5 10.54 32.59 -7.02
CA GLU A 5 10.00 31.34 -7.59
C GLU A 5 11.05 30.33 -8.08
N LEU A 6 12.35 30.61 -7.95
CA LEU A 6 13.43 29.73 -8.47
C LEU A 6 14.11 28.81 -7.45
N HIS A 7 13.73 28.83 -6.16
CA HIS A 7 14.38 28.03 -5.11
C HIS A 7 13.53 26.88 -4.52
N LEU A 8 12.32 26.64 -5.02
CA LEU A 8 11.44 25.58 -4.51
C LEU A 8 11.80 24.16 -5.01
N ASN A 9 12.78 24.01 -5.90
CA ASN A 9 13.14 22.73 -6.54
C ASN A 9 14.37 22.01 -5.92
N GLN A 10 14.77 22.31 -4.68
CA GLN A 10 16.00 21.74 -4.08
C GLN A 10 15.78 20.80 -2.89
N TRP A 11 14.53 20.63 -2.43
CA TRP A 11 14.20 19.79 -1.28
C TRP A 11 13.18 18.72 -1.69
N ALA A 12 13.49 17.47 -1.37
CA ALA A 12 12.61 16.32 -1.53
C ALA A 12 11.86 16.04 -0.22
N ASN A 13 10.64 15.53 -0.32
CA ASN A 13 9.87 15.06 0.82
C ASN A 13 10.01 13.55 0.99
N TYR A 14 10.01 13.10 2.24
CA TYR A 14 10.01 11.71 2.61
C TYR A 14 8.93 11.46 3.65
N THR A 15 8.19 10.37 3.47
CA THR A 15 7.26 9.84 4.45
C THR A 15 7.80 8.51 4.93
N GLY A 16 7.95 8.37 6.24
CA GLY A 16 8.48 7.18 6.88
C GLY A 16 7.48 6.01 6.89
N PRO A 17 7.95 4.83 7.33
CA PRO A 17 7.12 3.63 7.42
C PRO A 17 5.84 3.86 8.22
N ALA A 18 4.74 3.22 7.79
CA ALA A 18 3.43 3.33 8.43
C ALA A 18 2.87 4.76 8.57
N ASN A 19 3.38 5.71 7.76
CA ASN A 19 3.01 7.13 7.82
C ASN A 19 3.23 7.76 9.20
N TRP A 20 4.20 7.25 9.97
CA TRP A 20 4.48 7.74 11.32
C TRP A 20 5.13 9.11 11.36
N TYR A 21 5.88 9.45 10.32
CA TYR A 21 6.54 10.74 10.22
C TYR A 21 6.74 11.17 8.77
N SER A 22 6.91 12.47 8.58
CA SER A 22 7.41 13.04 7.33
C SER A 22 8.50 14.06 7.60
N LEU A 23 9.38 14.26 6.61
CA LEU A 23 10.42 15.28 6.64
C LEU A 23 10.77 15.73 5.23
N SER A 24 11.45 16.86 5.15
CA SER A 24 12.08 17.35 3.93
C SER A 24 13.59 17.28 4.03
N TYR A 25 14.26 16.95 2.94
CA TYR A 25 15.73 16.87 2.87
C TYR A 25 16.24 17.39 1.52
N PRO A 26 17.51 17.83 1.42
CA PRO A 26 18.07 18.29 0.15
C PRO A 26 18.06 17.19 -0.92
N SER A 27 17.60 17.52 -2.13
CA SER A 27 17.45 16.55 -3.22
C SER A 27 18.77 16.02 -3.78
N ASP A 28 19.89 16.67 -3.48
CA ASP A 28 21.24 16.27 -3.85
C ASP A 28 21.89 15.30 -2.84
N TRP A 29 21.23 15.03 -1.71
CA TRP A 29 21.70 14.03 -0.75
C TRP A 29 21.27 12.62 -1.19
N THR A 30 22.18 11.66 -1.01
CA THR A 30 21.92 10.24 -1.23
C THR A 30 21.03 9.73 -0.10
N ARG A 31 19.88 9.17 -0.48
CA ARG A 31 18.94 8.51 0.43
C ARG A 31 19.05 6.99 0.31
N GLU A 32 19.30 6.33 1.43
CA GLU A 32 19.22 4.88 1.56
C GLU A 32 18.21 4.50 2.66
N GLU A 33 17.38 3.50 2.40
CA GLU A 33 16.43 2.98 3.39
C GLU A 33 16.60 1.47 3.54
N LYS A 34 16.74 1.01 4.77
CA LYS A 34 16.86 -0.42 5.08
C LYS A 34 16.30 -0.72 6.46
N GLU A 35 15.48 -1.76 6.57
CA GLU A 35 14.95 -2.24 7.86
C GLU A 35 14.25 -1.15 8.70
N GLY A 36 13.57 -0.20 8.04
CA GLY A 36 12.85 0.90 8.70
C GLY A 36 13.74 2.07 9.13
N ILE A 37 15.00 2.06 8.71
CA ILE A 37 15.99 3.09 8.99
C ILE A 37 16.25 3.91 7.74
N LEU A 38 16.12 5.23 7.88
CA LEU A 38 16.44 6.19 6.83
C LEU A 38 17.86 6.73 7.06
N GLN A 39 18.70 6.62 6.03
CA GLN A 39 20.03 7.22 6.00
C GLN A 39 20.10 8.28 4.90
N LEU A 40 20.56 9.47 5.28
CA LEU A 40 20.79 10.60 4.38
C LEU A 40 22.26 10.98 4.44
N SER A 41 22.93 11.01 3.29
CA SER A 41 24.35 11.36 3.18
C SER A 41 24.56 12.46 2.13
N PRO A 42 25.32 13.52 2.41
CA PRO A 42 25.64 14.55 1.43
C PRO A 42 26.52 13.96 0.30
N ALA A 43 26.45 14.57 -0.88
CA ALA A 43 27.24 14.14 -2.05
C ALA A 43 28.76 14.28 -1.86
N ALA A 44 29.21 15.12 -0.92
CA ALA A 44 30.61 15.33 -0.59
C ALA A 44 30.84 15.20 0.93
N GLY A 45 31.88 14.45 1.32
CA GLY A 45 32.29 14.25 2.71
C GLY A 45 31.82 12.94 3.34
N ASN A 46 32.32 12.68 4.54
CA ASN A 46 32.00 11.48 5.34
C ASN A 46 31.02 11.83 6.48
N ALA A 47 29.93 12.52 6.15
CA ALA A 47 28.86 12.82 7.11
C ALA A 47 27.65 11.93 6.83
N THR A 48 26.90 11.61 7.88
CA THR A 48 25.73 10.74 7.75
C THR A 48 24.68 11.15 8.78
N LEU A 49 23.46 11.37 8.31
CA LEU A 49 22.28 11.59 9.14
C LEU A 49 21.40 10.34 9.07
N THR A 50 21.19 9.70 10.21
CA THR A 50 20.38 8.49 10.32
C THR A 50 19.15 8.78 11.17
N ILE A 51 17.98 8.38 10.67
CA ILE A 51 16.69 8.59 11.30
C ILE A 51 16.02 7.24 11.48
N SER A 52 15.60 6.98 12.70
CA SER A 52 14.94 5.74 13.10
C SER A 52 13.70 6.06 13.93
N CYS A 53 12.61 5.36 13.66
CA CYS A 53 11.34 5.63 14.31
C CYS A 53 10.77 4.33 14.87
N HIS A 54 10.42 4.33 16.16
CA HIS A 54 10.01 3.12 16.87
C HIS A 54 8.71 3.34 17.64
N TRP A 55 7.92 2.27 17.70
CA TRP A 55 6.73 2.21 18.53
C TRP A 55 7.11 1.93 19.98
N LYS A 56 6.71 2.82 20.89
CA LYS A 56 6.87 2.63 22.34
C LYS A 56 5.58 2.04 22.90
N SER A 57 5.56 0.72 23.02
CA SER A 57 4.47 -0.02 23.63
C SER A 57 4.21 0.47 25.06
N VAL A 58 2.94 0.80 25.34
CA VAL A 58 2.36 1.25 26.63
C VAL A 58 2.67 2.71 26.97
N LEU A 59 1.63 3.55 26.94
CA LEU A 59 1.57 4.77 27.74
C LEU A 59 2.05 4.43 29.15
N PRO A 60 3.18 4.97 29.64
CA PRO A 60 3.35 5.02 31.07
C PRO A 60 2.10 5.74 31.59
N ARG A 61 1.46 5.18 32.63
CA ARG A 61 0.62 5.98 33.52
C ARG A 61 1.34 7.30 33.78
N PRO A 62 0.63 8.41 34.05
CA PRO A 62 1.26 9.70 34.34
C PRO A 62 2.03 9.64 35.67
N GLN A 63 3.15 8.94 35.67
CA GLN A 63 4.33 9.30 36.43
C GLN A 63 4.95 10.41 35.60
N TYR A 64 4.62 11.63 36.01
CA TYR A 64 5.47 12.79 35.77
C TYR A 64 6.94 12.35 35.91
N ASP A 65 7.75 12.67 34.90
CA ASP A 65 9.22 12.54 34.90
C ASP A 65 9.85 11.15 34.69
N ALA A 66 9.40 10.39 33.67
CA ALA A 66 10.37 9.55 32.96
C ALA A 66 11.10 10.44 31.94
N GLU A 67 12.09 11.20 32.41
CA GLU A 67 12.97 11.99 31.55
C GLU A 67 13.42 11.15 30.34
N LEU A 68 13.52 11.77 29.16
CA LEU A 68 14.16 11.22 27.96
C LEU A 68 15.65 10.97 28.23
N GLN A 69 15.99 10.04 29.13
CA GLN A 69 17.36 9.69 29.49
C GLN A 69 17.85 8.57 28.58
N ILE A 70 19.07 8.76 28.08
CA ILE A 70 19.78 7.80 27.25
C ILE A 70 20.86 7.12 28.07
N ASP A 71 20.88 5.80 28.01
CA ASP A 71 22.02 5.01 28.46
C ASP A 71 23.09 4.96 27.34
N PHE A 72 24.05 5.89 27.38
CA PHE A 72 25.11 6.00 26.37
C PHE A 72 26.06 4.80 26.37
N ASP A 73 26.18 4.08 27.49
CA ASP A 73 26.99 2.86 27.60
C ASP A 73 26.38 1.71 26.78
N GLN A 74 25.07 1.74 26.52
CA GLN A 74 24.40 0.81 25.61
C GLN A 74 24.57 1.19 24.13
N LEU A 75 24.72 2.49 23.82
CA LEU A 75 24.81 3.00 22.45
C LEU A 75 26.23 2.95 21.89
N PHE A 76 27.23 3.31 22.69
CA PHE A 76 28.61 3.46 22.25
C PHE A 76 29.54 2.57 23.06
N VAL A 77 30.47 1.88 22.38
CA VAL A 77 31.48 1.04 23.05
C VAL A 77 32.44 1.87 23.90
N LYS A 78 32.79 3.05 23.41
CA LYS A 78 33.46 4.11 24.16
C LYS A 78 32.88 5.44 23.73
N HIS A 79 32.59 6.30 24.70
CA HIS A 79 32.15 7.67 24.47
C HIS A 79 32.90 8.63 25.40
N ARG A 80 32.96 9.92 25.02
CA ARG A 80 33.51 11.00 25.84
C ARG A 80 32.87 12.33 25.44
N ASN A 81 33.11 13.36 26.25
CA ASN A 81 32.69 14.74 25.98
C ASN A 81 31.17 14.87 25.71
N ILE A 82 30.35 14.11 26.44
CA ILE A 82 28.91 14.16 26.28
C ILE A 82 28.38 15.45 26.87
N GLU A 83 27.70 16.23 26.03
CA GLU A 83 27.02 17.47 26.40
C GLU A 83 25.52 17.34 26.12
N ASN A 84 24.69 17.75 27.09
CA ASN A 84 23.26 17.92 26.88
C ASN A 84 23.04 19.21 26.07
N ARG A 85 22.36 19.06 24.93
CA ARG A 85 21.88 20.16 24.11
C ARG A 85 20.38 20.26 24.40
N GLY A 86 19.92 21.45 24.76
CA GLY A 86 18.50 21.69 25.04
C GLY A 86 17.57 21.24 23.90
N PRO A 87 16.25 21.24 24.14
CA PRO A 87 15.26 20.75 23.19
C PRO A 87 15.36 21.46 21.83
N LEU A 88 14.97 20.75 20.77
CA LEU A 88 14.76 21.36 19.46
C LEU A 88 13.55 22.29 19.52
N ALA A 89 13.59 23.38 18.74
CA ALA A 89 12.47 24.31 18.61
C ALA A 89 11.41 23.76 17.63
N ILE A 90 10.86 22.59 17.96
CA ILE A 90 9.81 21.89 17.21
C ILE A 90 8.59 21.67 18.12
N GLU A 91 7.44 21.34 17.53
CA GLU A 91 6.18 21.14 18.28
C GLU A 91 6.20 19.88 19.17
N HIS A 92 7.11 18.95 18.89
CA HIS A 92 7.24 17.66 19.56
C HIS A 92 8.21 17.72 20.77
N GLU A 93 7.98 16.86 21.76
CA GLU A 93 8.91 16.70 22.90
C GLU A 93 10.27 16.22 22.38
N SER A 94 11.35 16.94 22.70
CA SER A 94 12.67 16.59 22.19
C SER A 94 13.81 16.88 23.17
N VAL A 95 14.89 16.11 23.07
CA VAL A 95 16.14 16.33 23.80
C VAL A 95 17.32 16.06 22.87
N GLY A 96 18.35 16.91 22.95
CA GLY A 96 19.57 16.79 22.17
C GLY A 96 20.78 16.38 23.01
N TYR A 97 21.70 15.67 22.38
CA TYR A 97 22.99 15.31 22.94
C TYR A 97 24.08 15.46 21.88
N SER A 98 25.30 15.75 22.31
CA SER A 98 26.47 15.72 21.44
C SER A 98 27.66 15.12 22.15
N GLY A 99 28.55 14.46 21.42
CA GLY A 99 29.78 13.93 22.00
C GLY A 99 30.67 13.28 20.95
N GLU A 100 31.64 12.52 21.44
CA GLU A 100 32.55 11.72 20.61
C GLU A 100 32.44 10.25 20.99
N ALA A 101 32.47 9.35 20.00
CA ALA A 101 32.39 7.91 20.23
C ALA A 101 33.25 7.07 19.27
N ILE A 102 33.63 5.88 19.72
CA ILE A 102 34.19 4.82 18.87
C ILE A 102 33.07 3.82 18.55
N ILE A 103 32.89 3.56 17.26
CA ILE A 103 31.84 2.67 16.74
C ILE A 103 32.44 1.28 16.47
N GLN A 104 31.94 0.23 17.15
CA GLN A 104 32.28 -1.16 16.85
C GLN A 104 31.03 -1.96 16.47
N LYS A 105 31.19 -2.95 15.56
CA LYS A 105 30.13 -3.89 15.16
C LYS A 105 29.75 -4.78 16.36
N SER A 106 28.51 -4.70 16.83
CA SER A 106 27.97 -5.51 17.93
C SER A 106 26.45 -5.70 17.78
N ASP A 107 25.86 -6.69 18.47
CA ASP A 107 24.55 -7.31 18.18
C ASP A 107 23.31 -6.64 18.84
N SER A 108 23.19 -5.31 18.85
CA SER A 108 22.02 -4.60 19.42
C SER A 108 21.27 -3.79 18.37
N TRP A 109 19.98 -3.53 18.58
CA TRP A 109 19.05 -2.98 17.60
C TRP A 109 19.40 -1.55 17.12
N TRP A 110 19.92 -0.66 17.97
CA TRP A 110 20.45 0.65 17.53
C TRP A 110 21.79 0.54 16.77
N LYS A 111 22.44 -0.63 16.78
CA LYS A 111 23.71 -0.85 16.07
C LYS A 111 23.49 -1.19 14.60
N GLU A 112 22.27 -1.54 14.20
CA GLU A 112 21.86 -1.57 12.79
C GLU A 112 22.04 -0.18 12.17
N LEU A 113 21.59 0.90 12.82
CA LEU A 113 21.83 2.30 12.41
C LEU A 113 23.30 2.62 12.11
N LEU A 114 24.23 1.96 12.81
CA LEU A 114 25.67 2.21 12.74
C LEU A 114 26.41 1.24 11.79
N ARG A 115 25.76 0.17 11.31
CA ARG A 115 26.36 -0.83 10.41
C ARG A 115 26.55 -0.32 8.97
N TRP A 116 25.77 0.67 8.56
CA TRP A 116 25.75 1.21 7.19
C TRP A 116 26.54 2.51 7.03
N ALA A 117 27.08 3.02 8.13
CA ALA A 117 27.95 4.18 8.11
C ALA A 117 29.37 3.78 7.62
N PRO A 118 29.97 4.47 6.64
CA PRO A 118 31.21 4.07 5.97
C PRO A 118 32.47 4.41 6.81
N PHE A 119 32.51 4.00 8.08
CA PHE A 119 33.55 4.40 9.03
C PHE A 119 34.52 3.27 9.41
N SER A 120 35.80 3.63 9.64
CA SER A 120 36.86 2.69 10.02
C SER A 120 36.81 2.33 11.51
N GLN A 121 37.12 1.09 11.86
CA GLN A 121 36.83 0.45 13.16
C GLN A 121 37.61 0.98 14.39
N ASN A 122 38.34 2.10 14.29
CA ASN A 122 39.21 2.55 15.38
C ASN A 122 39.39 4.08 15.52
N ASN A 123 38.58 4.89 14.84
CA ASN A 123 38.65 6.34 14.95
C ASN A 123 37.56 6.91 15.85
N TRP A 124 37.85 8.04 16.51
CA TRP A 124 36.85 8.82 17.24
C TRP A 124 36.00 9.61 16.25
N HIS A 125 34.69 9.46 16.35
CA HIS A 125 33.71 10.16 15.52
C HIS A 125 32.92 11.14 16.36
N HIS A 126 32.71 12.35 15.83
CA HIS A 126 31.83 13.34 16.43
C HIS A 126 30.40 13.02 16.04
N TRP A 127 29.51 13.10 17.03
CA TRP A 127 28.11 12.81 16.82
C TRP A 127 27.21 13.81 17.53
N LYS A 128 26.04 14.00 16.93
CA LYS A 128 24.88 14.61 17.57
C LYS A 128 23.72 13.63 17.53
N LEU A 129 22.95 13.61 18.60
CA LEU A 129 21.80 12.73 18.73
C LEU A 129 20.62 13.56 19.22
N TRP A 130 19.47 13.37 18.59
CA TRP A 130 18.21 13.93 19.02
C TRP A 130 17.20 12.83 19.25
N LEU A 131 16.55 12.87 20.40
CA LEU A 131 15.34 12.11 20.65
C LEU A 131 14.16 13.02 20.43
N ILE A 132 13.19 12.57 19.65
CA ILE A 132 11.93 13.27 19.41
C ILE A 132 10.81 12.29 19.74
N ARG A 133 9.82 12.73 20.50
CA ARG A 133 8.74 11.87 20.97
C ARG A 133 7.40 12.53 20.71
N GLU A 134 6.47 11.71 20.22
CA GLU A 134 5.06 12.07 20.06
C GLU A 134 4.21 10.85 20.44
N HIS A 135 3.45 10.94 21.53
CA HIS A 135 2.60 9.85 22.03
C HIS A 135 3.28 8.46 22.07
N SER A 136 2.90 7.57 21.15
CA SER A 136 3.35 6.19 21.01
C SER A 136 4.59 6.04 20.13
N ILE A 137 5.04 7.12 19.49
CA ILE A 137 6.22 7.15 18.62
C ILE A 137 7.40 7.77 19.35
N GLN A 138 8.55 7.12 19.23
CA GLN A 138 9.85 7.68 19.59
C GLN A 138 10.77 7.62 18.37
N MET A 139 11.22 8.79 17.93
CA MET A 139 12.18 8.97 16.86
C MET A 139 13.57 9.27 17.43
N VAL A 140 14.58 8.67 16.82
CA VAL A 140 15.99 8.90 17.13
C VAL A 140 16.68 9.34 15.87
N VAL A 141 17.26 10.52 15.92
CA VAL A 141 18.04 11.11 14.84
C VAL A 141 19.49 11.17 15.29
N THR A 142 20.40 10.56 14.54
CA THR A 142 21.83 10.61 14.82
C THR A 142 22.57 11.21 13.63
N PHE A 143 23.39 12.21 13.88
CA PHE A 143 24.24 12.87 12.88
C PHE A 143 25.70 12.64 13.21
N PHE A 144 26.38 11.89 12.35
CA PHE A 144 27.84 11.76 12.37
C PHE A 144 28.45 12.75 11.39
N HIS A 145 29.51 13.43 11.83
CA HIS A 145 30.17 14.43 11.01
C HIS A 145 31.68 14.47 11.22
N ASP A 146 32.36 15.00 10.21
CA ASP A 146 33.72 15.46 10.31
C ASP A 146 33.72 16.89 10.91
N PRO A 147 34.58 17.23 11.89
CA PRO A 147 34.72 18.59 12.38
C PRO A 147 34.99 19.63 11.29
N GLU A 148 35.70 19.27 10.22
CA GLU A 148 36.08 20.22 9.17
C GLU A 148 34.89 20.69 8.31
N LEU A 149 33.85 19.85 8.17
CA LEU A 149 32.66 20.11 7.35
C LEU A 149 31.42 20.46 8.19
N TYR A 150 31.58 20.63 9.49
CA TYR A 150 30.47 20.72 10.43
C TYR A 150 29.59 21.96 10.20
N GLU A 151 30.17 23.16 10.09
CA GLU A 151 29.39 24.40 9.98
C GLU A 151 28.52 24.44 8.73
N ASP A 152 29.06 23.99 7.59
CA ASP A 152 28.33 23.96 6.31
C ASP A 152 27.15 22.97 6.32
N LEU A 153 27.33 21.81 6.98
CA LEU A 153 26.32 20.77 7.04
C LEU A 153 25.30 20.99 8.16
N TYR A 154 25.68 21.65 9.25
CA TYR A 154 24.84 21.78 10.43
C TYR A 154 23.58 22.59 10.17
N GLU A 155 23.68 23.71 9.44
CA GLU A 155 22.52 24.51 9.03
C GLU A 155 21.52 23.69 8.21
N THR A 156 22.03 22.82 7.33
CA THR A 156 21.21 21.93 6.50
C THR A 156 20.51 20.88 7.37
N VAL A 157 21.24 20.25 8.30
CA VAL A 157 20.67 19.27 9.25
C VAL A 157 19.63 19.92 10.16
N GLN A 158 19.85 21.15 10.63
CA GLN A 158 18.86 21.88 11.42
C GLN A 158 17.57 22.12 10.64
N ARG A 159 17.65 22.45 9.35
CA ARG A 159 16.47 22.58 8.48
C ARG A 159 15.73 21.26 8.30
N ILE A 160 16.45 20.14 8.14
CA ILE A 160 15.84 18.80 8.09
C ILE A 160 15.10 18.54 9.41
N LEU A 161 15.75 18.75 10.55
CA LEU A 161 15.16 18.52 11.88
C LEU A 161 13.90 19.36 12.12
N HIS A 162 13.90 20.63 11.71
CA HIS A 162 12.72 21.50 11.83
C HIS A 162 11.57 21.13 10.88
N SER A 163 11.83 20.34 9.83
CA SER A 163 10.80 19.84 8.92
C SER A 163 10.13 18.54 9.39
N ILE A 164 10.64 17.92 10.45
CA ILE A 164 10.10 16.68 10.99
C ILE A 164 8.70 16.93 11.52
N GLN A 165 7.74 16.16 11.02
CA GLN A 165 6.37 16.09 11.52
C GLN A 165 6.08 14.65 11.92
N LEU A 166 5.73 14.43 13.19
CA LEU A 166 5.25 13.14 13.68
C LEU A 166 3.72 13.09 13.63
N SER A 167 3.16 11.93 13.27
CA SER A 167 1.72 11.74 13.28
C SER A 167 1.18 11.74 14.71
N LEU A 168 0.12 12.53 14.94
CA LEU A 168 -0.58 12.60 16.23
C LEU A 168 -1.44 11.35 16.49
N ASP A 169 -1.96 10.73 15.43
CA ASP A 169 -2.70 9.48 15.47
C ASP A 169 -2.01 8.44 14.58
N PRO A 170 -0.90 7.86 15.05
CA PRO A 170 -0.11 6.97 14.23
C PRO A 170 -0.81 5.62 14.06
N ALA A 171 -0.83 5.12 12.83
CA ALA A 171 -1.31 3.78 12.55
C ALA A 171 -0.54 2.74 13.37
N ASN A 172 -1.24 1.72 13.86
CA ASN A 172 -0.64 0.63 14.62
C ASN A 172 0.49 -0.04 13.82
N PRO A 173 1.63 -0.43 14.43
CA PRO A 173 2.66 -1.22 13.77
C PRO A 173 2.11 -2.59 13.33
N PRO A 174 2.78 -3.29 12.40
CA PRO A 174 2.29 -4.57 11.86
C PRO A 174 1.92 -5.59 12.95
N GLU A 175 2.72 -5.71 14.00
CA GLU A 175 2.45 -6.67 15.08
C GLU A 175 1.17 -6.32 15.86
N LEU A 176 0.95 -5.04 16.16
CA LEU A 176 -0.27 -4.60 16.86
C LEU A 176 -1.49 -4.72 15.94
N PHE A 177 -1.34 -4.35 14.67
CA PHE A 177 -2.35 -4.56 13.64
C PHE A 177 -2.77 -6.03 13.51
N ALA A 178 -1.80 -6.95 13.41
CA ALA A 178 -2.09 -8.38 13.32
C ALA A 178 -2.89 -8.89 14.52
N ASN A 179 -2.52 -8.44 15.73
CA ASN A 179 -3.25 -8.77 16.95
C ASN A 179 -4.67 -8.19 16.95
N GLU A 180 -4.85 -7.00 16.41
CA GLU A 180 -6.17 -6.38 16.27
C GLU A 180 -7.05 -7.15 15.28
N VAL A 181 -6.50 -7.57 14.14
CA VAL A 181 -7.17 -8.45 13.18
C VAL A 181 -7.58 -9.78 13.83
N LEU A 182 -6.66 -10.40 14.58
CA LEU A 182 -6.96 -11.63 15.33
C LEU A 182 -8.10 -11.41 16.34
N HIS A 183 -8.10 -10.27 17.04
CA HIS A 183 -9.16 -9.93 17.99
C HIS A 183 -10.51 -9.76 17.28
N VAL A 184 -10.55 -9.08 16.13
CA VAL A 184 -11.77 -8.96 15.31
C VAL A 184 -12.26 -10.34 14.88
N ALA A 185 -11.39 -11.20 14.37
CA ALA A 185 -11.74 -12.56 13.95
C ALA A 185 -12.36 -13.38 15.10
N GLN A 186 -11.71 -13.41 16.25
CA GLN A 186 -12.17 -14.14 17.44
C GLN A 186 -13.48 -13.57 18.00
N LYS A 187 -13.65 -12.24 17.97
CA LYS A 187 -14.84 -11.55 18.48
C LYS A 187 -16.06 -11.75 17.57
N LYS A 188 -15.88 -11.63 16.24
CA LYS A 188 -16.98 -11.67 15.26
C LYS A 188 -17.32 -13.10 14.85
N PHE A 189 -16.34 -14.00 14.84
CA PHE A 189 -16.49 -15.39 14.41
C PHE A 189 -16.00 -16.37 15.48
N PRO A 190 -16.64 -16.40 16.67
CA PRO A 190 -16.14 -17.16 17.83
C PRO A 190 -16.15 -18.68 17.63
N LEU A 191 -16.89 -19.19 16.63
CA LEU A 191 -16.93 -20.61 16.28
C LEU A 191 -15.76 -21.04 15.39
N MET A 192 -14.98 -20.08 14.87
CA MET A 192 -13.87 -20.32 13.96
C MET A 192 -12.53 -20.29 14.67
N THR A 193 -11.70 -21.31 14.43
CA THR A 193 -10.32 -21.32 14.91
C THR A 193 -9.55 -20.21 14.22
N SER A 194 -9.02 -19.26 15.01
CA SER A 194 -8.29 -18.10 14.52
C SER A 194 -6.96 -17.99 15.24
N GLN A 195 -5.84 -17.97 14.51
CA GLN A 195 -4.50 -17.79 15.10
C GLN A 195 -3.53 -17.10 14.14
N LEU A 196 -2.62 -16.28 14.66
CA LEU A 196 -1.53 -15.73 13.87
C LEU A 196 -0.46 -16.79 13.60
N ILE A 197 0.07 -16.81 12.38
CA ILE A 197 1.15 -17.70 11.96
C ILE A 197 2.32 -16.86 11.41
N PRO A 198 3.56 -17.42 11.36
CA PRO A 198 4.72 -16.69 10.86
C PRO A 198 4.53 -16.14 9.44
N GLY A 199 5.17 -15.01 9.15
CA GLY A 199 5.09 -14.34 7.84
C GLY A 199 3.90 -13.39 7.70
N PHE A 200 3.47 -12.74 8.78
CA PHE A 200 2.39 -11.75 8.80
C PHE A 200 1.07 -12.29 8.21
N ARG A 201 0.65 -13.46 8.73
CA ARG A 201 -0.52 -14.20 8.27
C ARG A 201 -1.46 -14.57 9.41
N LEU A 202 -2.74 -14.67 9.10
CA LEU A 202 -3.78 -15.21 9.98
C LEU A 202 -4.27 -16.55 9.42
N LYS A 203 -4.23 -17.61 10.23
CA LYS A 203 -4.99 -18.83 9.97
C LYS A 203 -6.40 -18.66 10.52
N PHE A 204 -7.40 -18.84 9.67
CA PHE A 204 -8.82 -18.68 9.97
C PHE A 204 -9.61 -19.87 9.41
N GLY A 205 -10.06 -20.75 10.30
CA GLY A 205 -10.51 -22.09 9.93
C GLY A 205 -9.37 -22.88 9.27
N GLU A 206 -9.63 -23.41 8.07
CA GLU A 206 -8.63 -24.08 7.24
C GLU A 206 -7.91 -23.14 6.25
N SER A 207 -8.31 -21.87 6.18
CA SER A 207 -7.70 -20.89 5.28
C SER A 207 -6.57 -20.10 5.93
N GLU A 208 -5.59 -19.71 5.12
CA GLU A 208 -4.51 -18.80 5.51
C GLU A 208 -4.68 -17.46 4.77
N ILE A 209 -4.57 -16.37 5.51
CA ILE A 209 -4.78 -15.01 5.03
C ILE A 209 -3.49 -14.23 5.21
N ASN A 210 -2.97 -13.62 4.14
CA ASN A 210 -1.86 -12.68 4.24
C ASN A 210 -2.36 -11.30 4.67
N LEU A 211 -1.77 -10.76 5.74
CA LEU A 211 -2.20 -9.48 6.34
C LEU A 211 -1.52 -8.25 5.72
N THR A 212 -0.52 -8.43 4.86
CA THR A 212 0.23 -7.34 4.20
C THR A 212 -0.69 -6.33 3.52
N ASN A 213 -1.70 -6.87 2.87
CA ASN A 213 -2.64 -6.16 2.00
C ASN A 213 -3.63 -5.33 2.82
N PHE A 214 -4.21 -5.96 3.83
CA PHE A 214 -5.06 -5.29 4.81
C PHE A 214 -4.31 -4.21 5.57
N TYR A 215 -3.02 -4.43 5.86
CA TYR A 215 -2.19 -3.43 6.51
C TYR A 215 -1.98 -2.20 5.64
N ARG A 216 -1.71 -2.37 4.33
CA ARG A 216 -1.60 -1.24 3.40
C ARG A 216 -2.89 -0.42 3.34
N SER A 217 -4.05 -1.08 3.22
CA SER A 217 -5.35 -0.41 3.23
C SER A 217 -5.63 0.29 4.57
N TYR A 218 -5.19 -0.29 5.68
CA TYR A 218 -5.31 0.33 7.00
C TYR A 218 -4.47 1.62 7.13
N LEU A 219 -3.29 1.68 6.51
CA LEU A 219 -2.45 2.88 6.54
C LEU A 219 -3.05 4.09 5.80
N THR A 220 -3.92 3.85 4.81
CA THR A 220 -4.56 4.90 4.01
C THR A 220 -5.93 5.28 4.53
N THR A 221 -6.71 4.28 4.97
CA THR A 221 -8.09 4.47 5.44
C THR A 221 -8.35 3.65 6.71
N PRO A 222 -7.76 4.04 7.85
CA PRO A 222 -7.88 3.29 9.11
C PRO A 222 -9.33 3.20 9.63
N GLU A 223 -10.18 4.16 9.28
CA GLU A 223 -11.59 4.20 9.67
C GLU A 223 -12.43 3.03 9.13
N TYR A 224 -12.00 2.40 8.02
CA TYR A 224 -12.68 1.23 7.44
C TYR A 224 -12.08 -0.11 7.89
N PHE A 225 -11.11 -0.09 8.81
CA PHE A 225 -10.40 -1.29 9.27
C PHE A 225 -11.32 -2.45 9.65
N GLU A 226 -12.18 -2.25 10.65
CA GLU A 226 -13.03 -3.34 11.18
C GLU A 226 -13.96 -3.88 10.09
N LYS A 227 -14.48 -2.99 9.23
CA LYS A 227 -15.34 -3.34 8.10
C LYS A 227 -14.58 -4.23 7.11
N ASN A 228 -13.43 -3.77 6.61
CA ASN A 228 -12.64 -4.46 5.59
C ASN A 228 -12.21 -5.86 6.04
N ILE A 229 -11.74 -5.99 7.30
CA ILE A 229 -11.37 -7.27 7.88
C ILE A 229 -12.59 -8.19 8.02
N THR A 230 -13.70 -7.69 8.56
CA THR A 230 -14.91 -8.51 8.77
C THR A 230 -15.44 -9.04 7.45
N THR A 231 -15.46 -8.22 6.40
CA THR A 231 -15.86 -8.60 5.04
C THR A 231 -14.99 -9.74 4.51
N ALA A 232 -13.66 -9.60 4.56
CA ALA A 232 -12.76 -10.61 4.03
C ALA A 232 -12.90 -11.95 4.76
N LEU A 233 -13.01 -11.93 6.09
CA LEU A 233 -13.24 -13.13 6.90
C LEU A 233 -14.58 -13.78 6.55
N ALA A 234 -15.64 -13.00 6.40
CA ALA A 234 -16.95 -13.51 5.99
C ALA A 234 -16.91 -14.18 4.60
N THR A 235 -16.22 -13.58 3.63
CA THR A 235 -16.04 -14.17 2.30
C THR A 235 -15.31 -15.52 2.38
N ILE A 236 -14.29 -15.64 3.23
CA ILE A 236 -13.58 -16.91 3.43
C ILE A 236 -14.49 -17.97 4.05
N LEU A 237 -15.35 -17.59 5.00
CA LEU A 237 -16.36 -18.52 5.52
C LEU A 237 -17.33 -18.96 4.46
N GLN A 238 -17.77 -18.06 3.58
CA GLN A 238 -18.67 -18.42 2.49
C GLN A 238 -18.02 -19.40 1.50
N ILE A 239 -16.72 -19.29 1.28
CA ILE A 239 -15.96 -20.22 0.42
C ILE A 239 -15.83 -21.61 1.08
N ASN A 240 -15.67 -21.66 2.41
CA ASN A 240 -15.34 -22.89 3.15
C ASN A 240 -16.53 -23.59 3.83
N GLU A 241 -17.59 -22.86 4.20
CA GLU A 241 -18.76 -23.36 4.93
C GLU A 241 -20.06 -22.94 4.24
N TRP A 242 -20.71 -23.90 3.58
CA TRP A 242 -22.11 -23.79 3.19
C TRP A 242 -23.01 -24.05 4.41
N GLY A 243 -23.59 -23.00 4.98
CA GLY A 243 -24.72 -23.13 5.92
C GLY A 243 -26.05 -23.18 5.17
N GLU A 244 -26.88 -24.20 5.43
CA GLU A 244 -28.12 -24.56 4.69
C GLU A 244 -29.19 -23.45 4.54
N ALA A 245 -29.10 -22.34 5.29
CA ALA A 245 -30.08 -21.26 5.24
C ALA A 245 -29.75 -20.13 4.23
N GLN A 246 -28.51 -20.04 3.74
CA GLN A 246 -28.07 -19.06 2.72
C GLN A 246 -27.80 -19.70 1.35
N THR A 247 -28.05 -21.00 1.21
CA THR A 247 -27.62 -21.83 0.07
C THR A 247 -28.63 -21.97 -1.07
N ASP A 248 -29.77 -21.26 -1.04
CA ASP A 248 -30.85 -21.54 -1.99
C ASP A 248 -31.79 -20.37 -2.37
N PRO A 249 -31.29 -19.17 -2.72
CA PRO A 249 -32.16 -18.04 -3.06
C PRO A 249 -32.96 -18.29 -4.34
N GLU A 250 -34.13 -17.65 -4.44
CA GLU A 250 -34.84 -17.55 -5.72
C GLU A 250 -34.17 -16.49 -6.60
N LEU A 251 -34.01 -16.76 -7.91
CA LEU A 251 -33.32 -15.85 -8.83
C LEU A 251 -33.89 -14.42 -8.76
N SER A 252 -35.21 -14.29 -8.73
CA SER A 252 -35.91 -12.99 -8.66
C SER A 252 -35.51 -12.12 -7.46
N GLN A 253 -35.00 -12.70 -6.37
CA GLN A 253 -34.59 -11.97 -5.17
C GLN A 253 -33.17 -11.39 -5.26
N ILE A 254 -32.35 -11.94 -6.15
CA ILE A 254 -30.91 -11.63 -6.25
C ILE A 254 -30.52 -11.13 -7.64
N GLN A 255 -31.38 -11.27 -8.65
CA GLN A 255 -31.05 -11.06 -10.05
C GLN A 255 -30.41 -9.70 -10.31
N ASP A 256 -30.84 -8.64 -9.61
CA ASP A 256 -30.36 -7.28 -9.80
C ASP A 256 -28.99 -7.01 -9.15
N ARG A 257 -28.48 -7.99 -8.40
CA ARG A 257 -27.22 -7.92 -7.65
C ARG A 257 -26.18 -8.90 -8.17
N ILE A 258 -26.50 -9.65 -9.23
CA ILE A 258 -25.54 -10.56 -9.86
C ILE A 258 -24.51 -9.72 -10.62
N MET A 259 -23.24 -9.81 -10.26
CA MET A 259 -22.15 -9.03 -10.87
C MET A 259 -21.08 -9.94 -11.46
N PRO A 260 -20.44 -9.56 -12.58
CA PRO A 260 -19.31 -10.28 -13.14
C PRO A 260 -17.99 -9.82 -12.50
N ILE A 261 -17.11 -10.76 -12.17
CA ILE A 261 -15.76 -10.49 -11.67
C ILE A 261 -14.71 -11.26 -12.47
N LEU A 262 -13.53 -10.66 -12.64
CA LEU A 262 -12.40 -11.29 -13.30
C LEU A 262 -11.53 -12.04 -12.28
N LEU A 263 -11.06 -13.22 -12.67
CA LEU A 263 -10.06 -13.98 -11.92
C LEU A 263 -9.04 -14.62 -12.88
N PRO A 264 -7.80 -14.90 -12.44
CA PRO A 264 -6.90 -15.73 -13.21
C PRO A 264 -7.51 -17.13 -13.43
N LYS A 265 -7.37 -17.66 -14.63
CA LYS A 265 -7.89 -18.97 -15.01
C LYS A 265 -7.41 -20.09 -14.10
N GLU A 266 -6.12 -20.09 -13.75
CA GLU A 266 -5.54 -21.04 -12.81
C GLU A 266 -6.20 -20.96 -11.42
N SER A 267 -6.50 -19.74 -10.95
CA SER A 267 -7.18 -19.55 -9.66
C SER A 267 -8.58 -20.16 -9.68
N TRP A 268 -9.34 -19.99 -10.77
CA TRP A 268 -10.65 -20.62 -10.94
C TRP A 268 -10.56 -22.15 -10.97
N GLU A 269 -9.66 -22.70 -11.79
CA GLU A 269 -9.50 -24.14 -11.97
C GLU A 269 -9.07 -24.85 -10.68
N CYS A 270 -8.18 -24.23 -9.88
CA CYS A 270 -7.67 -24.84 -8.65
C CYS A 270 -8.57 -24.63 -7.43
N HIS A 271 -9.20 -23.46 -7.29
CA HIS A 271 -9.87 -23.06 -6.05
C HIS A 271 -11.40 -22.97 -6.15
N PHE A 272 -11.96 -22.91 -7.37
CA PHE A 272 -13.38 -22.67 -7.59
C PHE A 272 -14.06 -23.67 -8.57
N PRO A 273 -13.76 -24.99 -8.52
CA PRO A 273 -14.18 -25.94 -9.57
C PRO A 273 -15.70 -26.14 -9.69
N ASN A 274 -16.48 -25.77 -8.67
CA ASN A 274 -17.94 -25.93 -8.66
C ASN A 274 -18.71 -24.62 -8.88
N PHE A 275 -17.98 -23.52 -9.07
CA PHE A 275 -18.56 -22.20 -9.31
C PHE A 275 -18.60 -21.90 -10.81
N VAL A 276 -19.62 -21.15 -11.20
CA VAL A 276 -19.90 -20.87 -12.60
C VAL A 276 -18.92 -19.82 -13.08
N GLY A 277 -18.20 -20.18 -14.14
CA GLY A 277 -17.26 -19.29 -14.80
C GLY A 277 -17.07 -19.69 -16.25
N GLU A 278 -16.51 -18.76 -17.01
CA GLU A 278 -16.16 -18.94 -18.40
C GLU A 278 -14.75 -18.41 -18.69
N PRO A 279 -13.92 -19.16 -19.43
CA PRO A 279 -12.63 -18.66 -19.87
C PRO A 279 -12.79 -17.39 -20.70
N TRP A 280 -11.86 -16.46 -20.49
CA TRP A 280 -11.76 -15.20 -21.20
C TRP A 280 -10.31 -14.97 -21.67
N VAL A 281 -10.05 -13.82 -22.29
CA VAL A 281 -8.74 -13.48 -22.85
C VAL A 281 -7.68 -13.28 -21.77
N ALA A 282 -6.40 -13.34 -22.15
CA ALA A 282 -5.25 -13.12 -21.28
C ALA A 282 -5.18 -14.06 -20.07
N ASN A 283 -5.61 -15.31 -20.24
CA ASN A 283 -5.74 -16.32 -19.18
C ASN A 283 -6.62 -15.86 -18.00
N LEU A 284 -7.61 -15.02 -18.27
CA LEU A 284 -8.62 -14.65 -17.29
C LEU A 284 -9.85 -15.56 -17.42
N THR A 285 -10.67 -15.54 -16.38
CA THR A 285 -11.99 -16.18 -16.32
C THR A 285 -12.98 -15.14 -15.82
N ILE A 286 -14.14 -15.05 -16.48
CA ILE A 286 -15.28 -14.29 -15.98
C ILE A 286 -16.05 -15.20 -15.03
N MET A 287 -16.20 -14.74 -13.79
CA MET A 287 -16.90 -15.42 -12.70
C MET A 287 -18.10 -14.60 -12.28
N TYR A 288 -19.10 -15.24 -11.69
CA TYR A 288 -20.34 -14.57 -11.29
C TYR A 288 -20.50 -14.57 -9.78
N VAL A 289 -20.83 -13.41 -9.23
CA VAL A 289 -21.08 -13.22 -7.80
C VAL A 289 -22.42 -12.55 -7.58
N VAL A 290 -22.96 -12.67 -6.38
CA VAL A 290 -24.04 -11.81 -5.90
C VAL A 290 -23.46 -10.79 -4.96
N ASP A 291 -23.65 -9.53 -5.30
CA ASP A 291 -23.21 -8.38 -4.54
C ASP A 291 -24.16 -8.13 -3.35
N GLU A 292 -23.55 -7.97 -2.18
CA GLU A 292 -24.19 -7.66 -0.91
C GLU A 292 -23.57 -6.37 -0.37
N SER A 293 -24.32 -5.65 0.47
CA SER A 293 -23.92 -4.33 1.01
C SER A 293 -22.49 -4.23 1.56
N ASN A 294 -21.90 -5.35 1.99
CA ASN A 294 -20.54 -5.40 2.53
C ASN A 294 -19.73 -6.62 2.07
N ALA A 295 -20.18 -7.42 1.09
CA ALA A 295 -19.49 -8.63 0.65
C ALA A 295 -20.03 -9.10 -0.70
N TYR A 296 -19.44 -10.12 -1.29
CA TYR A 296 -20.06 -10.84 -2.40
C TYR A 296 -19.82 -12.34 -2.25
N TRP A 297 -20.70 -13.14 -2.84
CA TRP A 297 -20.56 -14.60 -2.86
C TRP A 297 -20.69 -15.15 -4.27
N TYR A 298 -19.91 -16.19 -4.61
CA TYR A 298 -19.86 -16.76 -5.95
C TYR A 298 -21.06 -17.67 -6.26
N ILE A 299 -21.52 -17.62 -7.50
CA ILE A 299 -22.66 -18.43 -7.96
C ILE A 299 -22.20 -19.85 -8.28
N HIS A 300 -22.79 -20.83 -7.59
CA HIS A 300 -22.49 -22.25 -7.79
C HIS A 300 -23.32 -22.83 -8.96
N GLU A 301 -22.73 -23.78 -9.69
CA GLU A 301 -23.40 -24.55 -10.77
C GLU A 301 -24.76 -25.18 -10.39
N LYS A 302 -24.99 -25.47 -9.11
CA LYS A 302 -26.27 -26.04 -8.63
C LYS A 302 -27.40 -25.03 -8.71
N LEU A 303 -27.11 -23.74 -8.52
CA LEU A 303 -28.10 -22.67 -8.56
C LEU A 303 -28.64 -22.46 -9.98
N LEU A 304 -27.79 -22.54 -11.01
CA LEU A 304 -28.25 -22.46 -12.41
C LEU A 304 -29.28 -23.56 -12.72
N ARG A 305 -29.01 -24.79 -12.27
CA ARG A 305 -29.93 -25.92 -12.46
C ARG A 305 -31.26 -25.68 -11.77
N LYS A 306 -31.24 -25.11 -10.56
CA LYS A 306 -32.46 -24.77 -9.83
C LYS A 306 -33.25 -23.67 -10.54
N TRP A 307 -32.61 -22.57 -10.89
CA TRP A 307 -33.24 -21.43 -11.55
C TRP A 307 -33.66 -21.75 -12.98
N ASN A 308 -33.21 -22.89 -13.51
CA ASN A 308 -33.45 -23.35 -14.87
C ASN A 308 -33.02 -22.28 -15.89
N ILE A 309 -31.85 -21.67 -15.66
CA ILE A 309 -31.20 -20.72 -16.56
C ILE A 309 -29.89 -21.31 -17.10
N SER A 310 -29.55 -20.90 -18.31
CA SER A 310 -28.27 -21.17 -18.94
C SER A 310 -27.15 -20.25 -18.42
N ARG A 311 -25.91 -20.60 -18.72
CA ARG A 311 -24.74 -19.75 -18.41
C ARG A 311 -24.80 -18.43 -19.18
N ASP A 312 -25.24 -18.47 -20.44
CA ASP A 312 -25.38 -17.28 -21.28
C ASP A 312 -26.42 -16.30 -20.72
N GLU A 313 -27.54 -16.81 -20.20
CA GLU A 313 -28.54 -15.98 -19.53
C GLU A 313 -27.97 -15.34 -18.25
N LEU A 314 -27.23 -16.10 -17.44
CA LEU A 314 -26.56 -15.56 -16.26
C LEU A 314 -25.54 -14.47 -16.63
N HIS A 315 -24.75 -14.72 -17.67
CA HIS A 315 -23.76 -13.77 -18.19
C HIS A 315 -24.42 -12.46 -18.58
N GLN A 316 -25.52 -12.52 -19.36
CA GLN A 316 -26.24 -11.34 -19.79
C GLN A 316 -26.86 -10.56 -18.62
N ILE A 317 -27.40 -11.26 -17.61
CA ILE A 317 -27.88 -10.63 -16.38
C ILE A 317 -26.74 -9.86 -15.70
N ALA A 318 -25.58 -10.50 -15.54
CA ALA A 318 -24.42 -9.92 -14.89
C ALA A 318 -23.91 -8.66 -15.63
N LEU A 319 -23.76 -8.72 -16.96
CA LEU A 319 -23.33 -7.57 -17.76
C LEU A 319 -24.32 -6.41 -17.69
N ASN A 320 -25.63 -6.69 -17.75
CA ASN A 320 -26.66 -5.65 -17.62
C ASN A 320 -26.61 -4.96 -16.24
N ASN A 321 -26.30 -5.72 -15.19
CA ASN A 321 -26.14 -5.16 -13.84
C ASN A 321 -24.88 -4.32 -13.72
N LEU A 322 -23.78 -4.77 -14.33
CA LEU A 322 -22.53 -4.03 -14.39
C LEU A 322 -22.70 -2.68 -15.08
N ASP A 323 -23.35 -2.66 -16.25
CA ASP A 323 -23.65 -1.40 -16.96
C ASP A 323 -24.49 -0.46 -16.08
N ARG A 324 -25.56 -0.98 -15.44
CA ARG A 324 -26.38 -0.20 -14.50
C ARG A 324 -25.56 0.32 -13.33
N TYR A 325 -24.68 -0.48 -12.76
CA TYR A 325 -23.86 -0.10 -11.60
C TYR A 325 -23.03 1.15 -11.93
N PHE A 326 -22.35 1.18 -13.08
CA PHE A 326 -21.52 2.32 -13.48
C PHE A 326 -22.34 3.56 -13.86
N ASP A 327 -23.52 3.38 -14.45
CA ASP A 327 -24.42 4.49 -14.74
C ASP A 327 -24.93 5.20 -13.47
N HIS A 328 -25.20 4.45 -12.39
CA HIS A 328 -25.70 5.01 -11.13
C HIS A 328 -24.62 5.59 -10.24
N ASN A 329 -23.44 4.96 -10.18
CA ASN A 329 -22.38 5.33 -9.22
C ASN A 329 -21.48 6.49 -9.68
N GLN A 330 -21.73 7.08 -10.86
CA GLN A 330 -21.01 8.24 -11.40
C GLN A 330 -19.49 8.13 -11.23
N ILE A 331 -18.90 7.05 -11.77
CA ILE A 331 -17.46 6.83 -11.63
C ILE A 331 -16.68 8.01 -12.18
N GLU A 332 -15.89 8.61 -11.30
CA GLU A 332 -14.95 9.67 -11.63
C GLU A 332 -13.76 9.08 -12.38
N LEU A 333 -13.63 9.44 -13.64
CA LEU A 333 -12.47 9.09 -14.46
C LEU A 333 -11.49 10.25 -14.47
N ILE A 334 -10.24 9.98 -14.06
CA ILE A 334 -9.13 10.90 -14.24
C ILE A 334 -8.68 10.80 -15.69
N CYS A 335 -8.93 11.86 -16.44
CA CYS A 335 -8.55 11.97 -17.84
C CYS A 335 -7.23 12.74 -17.96
N MET A 336 -6.15 12.05 -18.33
CA MET A 336 -4.85 12.71 -18.53
C MET A 336 -4.73 13.21 -19.97
N SER A 337 -4.66 14.54 -20.12
CA SER A 337 -4.71 15.23 -21.42
C SER A 337 -3.37 15.81 -21.85
N LYS A 338 -3.18 15.89 -23.18
CA LYS A 338 -2.33 16.91 -23.83
C LYS A 338 -3.22 17.75 -24.76
N GLU A 339 -2.63 18.73 -25.45
CA GLU A 339 -3.30 19.78 -26.24
C GLU A 339 -4.43 19.30 -27.19
N ASP A 340 -4.46 18.01 -27.59
CA ASP A 340 -5.47 17.41 -28.49
C ASP A 340 -6.55 16.53 -27.80
N GLY A 341 -6.61 16.49 -26.46
CA GLY A 341 -7.60 15.71 -25.69
C GLY A 341 -7.00 14.65 -24.74
N PRO A 342 -7.84 13.93 -23.98
CA PRO A 342 -7.38 12.92 -23.03
C PRO A 342 -6.98 11.64 -23.76
N ASN A 343 -5.71 11.26 -23.59
CA ASN A 343 -5.15 10.06 -24.22
C ASN A 343 -5.09 8.86 -23.27
N MET A 344 -5.52 9.06 -22.03
CA MET A 344 -5.52 8.06 -20.98
C MET A 344 -6.63 8.32 -19.96
N MET A 345 -7.23 7.25 -19.44
CA MET A 345 -8.27 7.24 -18.43
C MET A 345 -7.93 6.26 -17.32
N ILE A 346 -8.10 6.69 -16.08
CA ILE A 346 -7.92 5.87 -14.87
C ILE A 346 -9.11 6.15 -13.94
N GLN A 347 -9.59 5.16 -13.20
CA GLN A 347 -10.58 5.41 -12.14
C GLN A 347 -9.95 6.23 -11.00
N SER A 348 -10.70 7.21 -10.47
CA SER A 348 -10.20 8.05 -9.38
C SER A 348 -10.09 7.30 -8.04
N LYS A 349 -10.89 6.24 -7.87
CA LYS A 349 -11.00 5.46 -6.63
C LYS A 349 -10.93 3.96 -6.92
N PRO A 350 -10.24 3.17 -6.09
CA PRO A 350 -10.32 1.71 -6.14
C PRO A 350 -11.75 1.24 -5.85
N ASP A 351 -12.23 0.29 -6.64
CA ASP A 351 -13.52 -0.39 -6.48
C ASP A 351 -13.40 -1.85 -6.95
N ALA A 352 -14.12 -2.77 -6.29
CA ALA A 352 -14.05 -4.21 -6.56
C ALA A 352 -14.46 -4.62 -7.98
N TYR A 353 -15.15 -3.74 -8.71
CA TYR A 353 -15.60 -3.96 -10.09
C TYR A 353 -14.80 -3.16 -11.12
N ASN A 354 -13.76 -2.41 -10.71
CA ASN A 354 -12.98 -1.58 -11.61
C ASN A 354 -12.37 -2.37 -12.77
N ALA A 355 -11.73 -3.51 -12.51
CA ALA A 355 -11.21 -4.36 -13.59
C ALA A 355 -12.34 -4.91 -14.46
N SER A 356 -13.45 -5.33 -13.85
CA SER A 356 -14.64 -5.85 -14.55
C SER A 356 -15.31 -4.82 -15.44
N GLN A 357 -15.07 -3.52 -15.25
CA GLN A 357 -15.53 -2.47 -16.14
C GLN A 357 -15.05 -2.65 -17.59
N VAL A 358 -13.94 -3.37 -17.79
CA VAL A 358 -13.53 -3.78 -19.13
C VAL A 358 -14.60 -4.62 -19.81
N LEU A 359 -15.51 -5.31 -19.11
CA LEU A 359 -16.60 -6.09 -19.72
C LEU A 359 -17.82 -5.23 -20.09
N SER A 360 -17.87 -3.97 -19.64
CA SER A 360 -19.03 -3.08 -19.82
C SER A 360 -19.09 -2.48 -21.22
N ASN A 361 -20.23 -2.63 -21.88
CA ASN A 361 -20.46 -2.04 -23.20
C ASN A 361 -20.60 -0.52 -23.11
N THR A 362 -21.22 -0.02 -22.03
CA THR A 362 -21.33 1.42 -21.79
C THR A 362 -19.97 2.06 -21.62
N PHE A 363 -19.06 1.42 -20.87
CA PHE A 363 -17.68 1.88 -20.72
C PHE A 363 -16.99 1.98 -22.09
N TYR A 364 -17.08 0.94 -22.93
CA TYR A 364 -16.50 0.97 -24.27
C TYR A 364 -17.01 2.14 -25.12
N GLN A 365 -18.32 2.38 -25.12
CA GLN A 365 -18.91 3.48 -25.89
C GLN A 365 -18.44 4.86 -25.41
N GLN A 366 -18.19 5.00 -24.10
CA GLN A 366 -17.63 6.22 -23.54
C GLN A 366 -16.15 6.36 -23.88
N ALA A 367 -15.33 5.34 -23.59
CA ALA A 367 -13.89 5.34 -23.84
C ALA A 367 -13.55 5.63 -25.30
N ARG A 368 -14.28 5.03 -26.27
CA ARG A 368 -14.04 5.24 -27.71
C ARG A 368 -14.25 6.67 -28.18
N LYS A 369 -15.09 7.46 -27.51
CA LYS A 369 -15.28 8.89 -27.83
C LYS A 369 -14.03 9.72 -27.59
N PHE A 370 -13.13 9.23 -26.71
CA PHE A 370 -11.96 9.96 -26.26
C PHE A 370 -10.64 9.31 -26.70
N LEU A 371 -10.55 7.98 -26.62
CA LEU A 371 -9.30 7.24 -26.86
C LEU A 371 -9.11 6.79 -28.32
N GLY A 372 -10.18 6.83 -29.11
CA GLY A 372 -10.22 6.39 -30.51
C GLY A 372 -11.04 5.12 -30.72
N SER A 373 -11.12 4.67 -31.99
CA SER A 373 -11.91 3.48 -32.36
C SER A 373 -11.38 2.18 -31.75
N GLU A 374 -10.09 2.15 -31.43
CA GLU A 374 -9.36 1.06 -30.78
C GLU A 374 -8.48 1.67 -29.69
N PHE A 375 -8.37 0.99 -28.56
CA PHE A 375 -7.57 1.46 -27.42
C PHE A 375 -7.03 0.27 -26.62
N LEU A 376 -6.04 0.53 -25.78
CA LEU A 376 -5.48 -0.47 -24.88
C LEU A 376 -6.10 -0.36 -23.49
N ALA A 377 -6.27 -1.50 -22.82
CA ALA A 377 -6.71 -1.58 -21.43
C ALA A 377 -5.70 -2.40 -20.60
N GLY A 378 -5.38 -1.93 -19.40
CA GLY A 378 -4.57 -2.64 -18.41
C GLY A 378 -5.39 -2.96 -17.17
N VAL A 379 -5.40 -4.23 -16.77
CA VAL A 379 -6.10 -4.74 -15.58
C VAL A 379 -5.15 -5.62 -14.74
N PRO A 380 -4.17 -5.01 -14.03
CA PRO A 380 -3.15 -5.74 -13.28
C PRO A 380 -3.73 -6.47 -12.06
N ASN A 381 -4.81 -5.93 -11.49
CA ASN A 381 -5.49 -6.46 -10.32
C ASN A 381 -7.00 -6.14 -10.37
N ARG A 382 -7.77 -6.74 -9.44
CA ARG A 382 -9.23 -6.62 -9.38
C ARG A 382 -9.74 -5.17 -9.32
N ASP A 383 -9.04 -4.30 -8.62
CA ASP A 383 -9.54 -2.99 -8.22
C ASP A 383 -9.03 -1.85 -9.13
N PHE A 384 -8.42 -2.18 -10.26
CA PHE A 384 -7.78 -1.22 -11.16
C PHE A 384 -8.06 -1.50 -12.64
N LEU A 385 -8.41 -0.44 -13.37
CA LEU A 385 -8.43 -0.39 -14.83
C LEU A 385 -7.79 0.90 -15.32
N LEU A 386 -6.93 0.74 -16.31
CA LEU A 386 -6.34 1.81 -17.09
C LEU A 386 -6.77 1.64 -18.54
N ALA A 387 -7.17 2.71 -19.21
CA ALA A 387 -7.40 2.71 -20.66
C ALA A 387 -6.58 3.81 -21.35
N LEU A 388 -5.97 3.52 -22.49
CA LEU A 388 -5.11 4.47 -23.21
C LEU A 388 -5.21 4.35 -24.73
N SER A 389 -4.96 5.45 -25.43
CA SER A 389 -4.96 5.47 -26.90
C SER A 389 -3.76 4.73 -27.49
N LEU A 390 -3.97 4.00 -28.58
CA LEU A 390 -2.93 3.29 -29.36
C LEU A 390 -1.93 4.22 -30.05
N SER A 391 -2.23 5.51 -30.16
CA SER A 391 -1.41 6.50 -30.87
C SER A 391 -0.05 6.81 -30.20
N GLN A 392 0.24 6.24 -29.03
CA GLN A 392 1.36 6.65 -28.16
C GLN A 392 2.38 5.54 -27.84
N SER A 393 3.14 5.07 -28.83
CA SER A 393 4.10 3.96 -28.68
C SER A 393 5.06 4.07 -27.49
N ARG A 394 5.65 5.24 -27.21
CA ARG A 394 6.58 5.42 -26.09
C ARG A 394 5.95 5.29 -24.70
N ILE A 395 4.68 5.68 -24.57
CA ILE A 395 3.96 5.64 -23.29
C ILE A 395 3.46 4.21 -23.03
N ILE A 396 3.14 3.46 -24.09
CA ILE A 396 2.73 2.06 -24.01
C ILE A 396 3.80 1.20 -23.34
N GLU A 397 5.08 1.33 -23.73
CA GLU A 397 6.18 0.56 -23.12
C GLU A 397 6.32 0.83 -21.61
N GLN A 398 6.23 2.10 -21.20
CA GLN A 398 6.30 2.48 -19.79
C GLN A 398 5.11 1.95 -18.99
N ILE A 399 3.91 2.00 -19.59
CA ILE A 399 2.69 1.47 -18.98
C ILE A 399 2.76 -0.05 -18.86
N GLN A 400 3.23 -0.77 -19.88
CA GLN A 400 3.43 -2.22 -19.79
C GLN A 400 4.34 -2.58 -18.62
N HIS A 401 5.45 -1.85 -18.44
CA HIS A 401 6.34 -2.07 -17.31
C HIS A 401 5.64 -1.82 -15.96
N ASN A 402 4.84 -0.75 -15.85
CA ASN A 402 4.09 -0.45 -14.64
C ASN A 402 3.02 -1.52 -14.36
N ILE A 403 2.27 -1.96 -15.37
CA ILE A 403 1.25 -3.02 -15.24
C ILE A 403 1.88 -4.33 -14.78
N ALA A 404 3.05 -4.70 -15.32
CA ALA A 404 3.77 -5.89 -14.88
C ALA A 404 4.25 -5.77 -13.42
N ASN A 405 4.74 -4.60 -13.01
CA ASN A 405 5.10 -4.36 -11.61
C ASN A 405 3.89 -4.39 -10.68
N ASP A 406 2.78 -3.79 -11.10
CA ASP A 406 1.52 -3.76 -10.36
C ASP A 406 0.95 -5.18 -10.21
N TYR A 407 0.96 -5.99 -11.28
CA TYR A 407 0.57 -7.40 -11.23
C TYR A 407 1.39 -8.21 -10.20
N LEU A 408 2.68 -7.90 -10.04
CA LEU A 408 3.55 -8.59 -9.08
C LEU A 408 3.39 -8.08 -7.62
N THR A 409 2.85 -6.88 -7.42
CA THR A 409 2.90 -6.19 -6.13
C THR A 409 1.53 -5.91 -5.51
N MET A 410 0.48 -5.86 -6.32
CA MET A 410 -0.90 -5.55 -5.94
C MET A 410 -1.74 -6.80 -5.63
N ASP A 411 -2.85 -6.59 -4.94
CA ASP A 411 -3.67 -7.66 -4.36
C ASP A 411 -4.64 -8.22 -5.39
N HIS A 412 -4.93 -9.53 -5.35
CA HIS A 412 -5.78 -10.17 -6.36
C HIS A 412 -5.29 -9.92 -7.78
N PRO A 413 -4.05 -10.35 -8.11
CA PRO A 413 -3.48 -10.13 -9.42
C PRO A 413 -4.32 -10.80 -10.50
N LEU A 414 -4.50 -10.12 -11.62
CA LEU A 414 -5.29 -10.59 -12.75
C LEU A 414 -4.38 -10.97 -13.92
N THR A 415 -3.79 -9.98 -14.58
CA THR A 415 -2.89 -10.21 -15.72
C THR A 415 -1.85 -9.09 -15.84
N ASP A 416 -0.63 -9.46 -16.25
CA ASP A 416 0.43 -8.52 -16.60
C ASP A 416 0.32 -8.02 -18.06
N GLN A 417 -0.64 -8.55 -18.83
CA GLN A 417 -0.82 -8.21 -20.23
C GLN A 417 -1.74 -7.01 -20.42
N LEU A 418 -1.41 -6.18 -21.41
CA LEU A 418 -2.37 -5.23 -21.95
C LEU A 418 -3.37 -5.96 -22.85
N LEU A 419 -4.59 -5.46 -22.84
CA LEU A 419 -5.69 -5.90 -23.69
C LEU A 419 -5.91 -4.88 -24.80
N VAL A 420 -6.21 -5.32 -26.02
CA VAL A 420 -6.68 -4.46 -27.11
C VAL A 420 -8.19 -4.52 -27.12
N VAL A 421 -8.84 -3.36 -27.03
CA VAL A 421 -10.28 -3.22 -27.14
C VAL A 421 -10.62 -2.63 -28.50
N THR A 422 -11.42 -3.38 -29.27
CA THR A 422 -11.87 -3.02 -30.62
C THR A 422 -13.39 -3.04 -30.72
N ALA A 423 -13.94 -2.74 -31.91
CA ALA A 423 -15.38 -2.87 -32.16
C ALA A 423 -15.86 -4.34 -32.14
N ASP A 424 -14.97 -5.29 -32.42
CA ASP A 424 -15.29 -6.71 -32.55
C ASP A 424 -15.08 -7.50 -31.25
N GLY A 425 -14.49 -6.86 -30.23
CA GLY A 425 -14.25 -7.47 -28.92
C GLY A 425 -12.90 -7.09 -28.32
N VAL A 426 -12.47 -7.90 -27.35
CA VAL A 426 -11.20 -7.74 -26.61
C VAL A 426 -10.26 -8.89 -26.97
N SER A 427 -8.97 -8.58 -27.10
CA SER A 427 -7.91 -9.57 -27.31
C SER A 427 -6.64 -9.18 -26.53
N GLU A 428 -5.65 -10.07 -26.46
CA GLU A 428 -4.34 -9.75 -25.91
C GLU A 428 -3.58 -8.78 -26.83
N TYR A 429 -2.84 -7.85 -26.23
CA TYR A 429 -1.92 -6.98 -26.98
C TYR A 429 -0.57 -7.68 -27.16
N CYS A 430 -0.28 -8.11 -28.38
CA CYS A 430 0.98 -8.79 -28.72
C CYS A 430 2.15 -7.85 -29.07
N GLY A 431 1.99 -6.53 -28.88
CA GLY A 431 2.97 -5.54 -29.33
C GLY A 431 2.94 -5.29 -30.84
N VAL A 432 3.60 -4.23 -31.29
CA VAL A 432 3.95 -4.07 -32.71
C VAL A 432 5.28 -4.80 -32.91
N SER A 433 5.29 -5.78 -33.82
CA SER A 433 6.50 -6.55 -34.18
C SER A 433 7.61 -5.68 -34.76
#